data_AF-A0A5K0X0Q4-F1
#
_entry.id   AF-A0A5K0X0Q4-F1
#
_cell.length_a   1.000
_cell.length_b   1.000
_cell.length_c   1.000
_cell.angle_alpha   90.00
_cell.angle_beta   90.00
_cell.angle_gamma   90.00
#
_symmetry.space_group_name_H-M   'P 1'
#
loop_
_entity.id
_entity.type
_entity.pdbx_description
1 polymer ?
#
loop_
_entity_poly.entity_id
_entity_poly.type
_entity_poly.pdbx_seq_one_letter_code
_entity_poly.pdbx_strand_id
1 'polypeptide(L)' 'FMVIACADSRVCPSKILGIQPGDAFTIRNVANLVPAFE' A
#
# COMPACT_ATOMS: atom_id res chain seq x y z
N PHE A 1 -5.18 5.21 8.65
CA PHE A 1 -4.33 4.04 8.98
C PHE A 1 -3.26 3.86 7.91
N MET A 2 -2.33 2.89 8.04
CA MET A 2 -1.27 2.66 7.05
C MET A 2 -1.57 1.41 6.22
N VAL A 3 -1.34 1.48 4.90
CA VAL A 3 -1.41 0.34 3.97
C VAL A 3 -0.06 0.15 3.31
N ILE A 4 0.46 -1.07 3.36
CA ILE A 4 1.68 -1.49 2.64
C ILE A 4 1.25 -2.46 1.55
N ALA A 5 1.51 -2.11 0.29
CA ALA A 5 1.05 -2.88 -0.87
C ALA A 5 2.15 -3.10 -1.91
N CYS A 6 1.91 -4.02 -2.84
CA CYS A 6 2.85 -4.28 -3.93
C CYS A 6 2.79 -3.17 -4.99
N ALA A 7 3.93 -2.90 -5.62
CA ALA A 7 4.04 -1.98 -6.75
C ALA A 7 3.34 -2.48 -8.03
N ASP A 8 2.91 -3.74 -8.07
CA ASP A 8 2.15 -4.32 -9.19
C ASP A 8 0.98 -3.39 -9.61
N SER A 9 0.91 -3.07 -10.90
CA SER A 9 -0.06 -2.10 -11.44
C SER A 9 -1.51 -2.56 -11.27
N ARG A 10 -1.74 -3.86 -11.11
CA ARG A 10 -3.06 -4.45 -10.88
C ARG A 10 -3.53 -4.25 -9.44
N VAL A 11 -2.63 -3.94 -8.51
CA VAL A 11 -2.92 -3.78 -7.08
C VAL A 11 -2.91 -2.29 -6.71
N CYS A 12 -4.00 -1.60 -7.03
CA CYS A 12 -4.24 -0.21 -6.62
C CYS A 12 -5.08 -0.17 -5.32
N PRO A 13 -4.51 0.21 -4.16
CA PRO A 13 -5.20 0.14 -2.88
C PRO A 13 -6.48 1.00 -2.82
N SER A 14 -6.46 2.20 -3.42
CA SER A 14 -7.63 3.09 -3.45
C SER A 14 -8.83 2.47 -4.18
N LYS A 15 -8.58 1.74 -5.27
CA LYS A 15 -9.65 1.06 -6.03
C LYS A 15 -10.15 -0.20 -5.35
N ILE A 16 -9.22 -1.06 -4.90
CA ILE A 16 -9.57 -2.39 -4.38
C ILE A 16 -10.27 -2.28 -3.02
N LEU A 17 -9.81 -1.37 -2.17
CA LEU A 17 -10.30 -1.22 -0.80
C LEU A 17 -11.32 -0.07 -0.65
N GLY A 18 -11.65 0.64 -1.73
CA GLY A 18 -12.62 1.74 -1.71
C GLY A 18 -12.18 2.99 -0.92
N ILE A 19 -10.88 3.14 -0.69
CA ILE A 19 -10.28 4.17 0.16
C ILE A 19 -10.33 5.53 -0.56
N GLN A 20 -10.80 6.57 0.12
CA GLN A 20 -10.79 7.96 -0.37
C GLN A 20 -9.47 8.68 -0.03
N PRO A 21 -9.11 9.77 -0.74
CA PRO A 21 -7.97 10.58 -0.38
C PRO A 21 -8.07 11.06 1.09
N GLY A 22 -7.06 10.74 1.90
CA GLY A 22 -7.00 11.10 3.32
C GLY A 22 -7.31 9.95 4.29
N ASP A 23 -7.98 8.88 3.86
CA ASP A 23 -8.36 7.76 4.74
C ASP A 23 -7.16 6.89 5.16
N ALA A 24 -6.16 6.74 4.27
CA ALA A 24 -4.97 5.94 4.53
C ALA A 24 -3.69 6.54 3.92
N PHE A 25 -2.60 6.43 4.68
CA PHE A 25 -1.26 6.68 4.18
C PHE A 25 -0.71 5.37 3.58
N THR A 26 -0.28 5.40 2.31
CA THR A 26 0.03 4.19 1.55
C THR A 26 1.49 4.16 1.12
N ILE A 27 2.17 3.04 1.37
CA ILE A 27 3.52 2.74 0.87
C ILE A 27 3.42 1.58 -0.13
N ARG A 28 4.07 1.71 -1.29
CA ARG A 28 4.11 0.67 -2.31
C ARG A 28 5.55 0.36 -2.72
N ASN A 29 5.95 -0.91 -2.61
CA ASN A 29 7.26 -1.37 -3.04
C ASN A 29 7.18 -2.77 -3.69
N VAL A 30 8.31 -3.29 -4.15
CA VAL A 30 8.37 -4.62 -4.75
C VAL A 30 8.03 -5.66 -3.68
N ALA A 31 7.04 -6.50 -3.96
CA ALA A 31 6.60 -7.60 -3.09
C ALA A 31 6.16 -7.17 -1.66
N ASN A 32 5.72 -5.91 -1.48
CA ASN A 32 5.18 -5.39 -0.21
C ASN A 32 6.05 -5.70 1.01
N LEU A 33 7.37 -5.65 0.83
CA LEU A 33 8.35 -6.03 1.84
C LEU A 33 8.42 -5.00 2.95
N VAL A 34 8.52 -5.49 4.19
CA VAL A 34 8.72 -4.69 5.39
C VAL A 34 9.90 -5.30 6.14
N PRO A 35 11.14 -4.96 5.75
CA PRO A 35 12.31 -5.45 6.47
C PRO A 35 12.31 -4.91 7.90
N ALA A 36 12.82 -5.71 8.84
CA ALA A 36 13.04 -5.25 10.20
C ALA A 36 14.11 -4.13 10.21
N PHE A 37 14.00 -3.23 11.18
CA PHE A 37 15.06 -2.27 11.46
C PHE A 37 16.16 -2.97 12.29
N GLU A 38 17.42 -2.66 12.00
CA GLU A 38 18.58 -3.09 12.80
C GLU A 38 18.89 -2.08 13.91
#